data_AF-A0A8H2MA89-F1
#
_entry.id   AF-A0A8H2MA89-F1
#
_cell.length_a   1.000
_cell.length_b   1.000
_cell.length_c   1.000
_cell.angle_alpha   90.00
_cell.angle_beta   90.00
_cell.angle_gamma   90.00
#
_symmetry.space_group_name_H-M   'P 1'
#
loop_
_entity.id
_entity.type
_entity.pdbx_description
1 polymer ?
#
loop_
_entity_poly.entity_id
_entity_poly.type
_entity_poly.pdbx_seq_one_letter_code
_entity_poly.pdbx_strand_id
1 'polypeptide(L)'
;MASFVSHYFLAKEIQDKFSPRLKALVAGQEDLYLLGNQGPDLFFFQISKQVKKEKNLGTLLHDRPFRSLLEDLKKIQPHLAQKPGALAYFLGLCNHFFVDASIHPTVNALAQPDFDHISIEGELDRYFIEKNGRDLNGFRQSKLFAPSYDLRAIWTIYQGFGATLSDIQKSLRDLKLVKKIFQPRGPWQEKILLGLLRLVKMDKAFGNQLVPQVPNPKAEKTNQALMTILDSCPQEAAKFTESIYLWLTEDSPLPDLVDLDFNGRKQ
;
A
#
# COMPACT_ATOMS: atom_id res chain seq x y z
N MET A 1 -3.65 7.69 -1.85
CA MET A 1 -3.59 6.51 -0.97
C MET A 1 -3.78 5.38 -1.93
N ALA A 2 -2.79 4.51 -1.95
CA ALA A 2 -2.38 3.77 -3.10
C ALA A 2 -3.30 2.62 -3.49
N SER A 3 -3.18 2.29 -4.77
CA SER A 3 -3.59 1.08 -5.45
C SER A 3 -3.39 -0.19 -4.58
N PHE A 4 -4.48 -0.77 -4.05
CA PHE A 4 -4.43 -1.91 -3.11
C PHE A 4 -3.97 -3.20 -3.80
N VAL A 5 -4.51 -3.44 -4.99
CA VAL A 5 -4.27 -4.66 -5.76
C VAL A 5 -2.94 -4.60 -6.51
N SER A 6 -2.57 -3.43 -7.04
CA SER A 6 -1.27 -3.25 -7.71
C SER A 6 -0.12 -3.49 -6.73
N HIS A 7 -0.19 -2.95 -5.51
CA HIS A 7 0.80 -3.23 -4.47
C HIS A 7 0.92 -4.73 -4.17
N TYR A 8 -0.20 -5.47 -4.15
CA TYR A 8 -0.17 -6.92 -3.93
C TYR A 8 0.55 -7.69 -5.05
N PHE A 9 0.29 -7.35 -6.31
CA PHE A 9 0.94 -8.03 -7.44
C PHE A 9 2.42 -7.63 -7.55
N LEU A 10 2.71 -6.33 -7.44
CA LEU A 10 4.09 -5.81 -7.45
C LEU A 10 4.91 -6.41 -6.31
N ALA A 11 4.33 -6.61 -5.11
CA ALA A 11 5.04 -7.26 -4.01
C ALA A 11 5.61 -8.63 -4.41
N LYS A 12 4.85 -9.44 -5.15
CA LYS A 12 5.30 -10.74 -5.62
C LYS A 12 6.42 -10.62 -6.66
N GLU A 13 6.22 -9.72 -7.63
CA GLU A 13 7.23 -9.45 -8.66
C GLU A 13 8.55 -8.95 -8.05
N ILE A 14 8.49 -8.11 -7.02
CA ILE A 14 9.66 -7.61 -6.28
C ILE A 14 10.31 -8.74 -5.48
N GLN A 15 9.52 -9.57 -4.79
CA GLN A 15 10.04 -10.72 -4.02
C GLN A 15 10.82 -11.70 -4.91
N ASP A 16 10.40 -11.89 -6.16
CA ASP A 16 11.13 -12.72 -7.12
C ASP A 16 12.53 -12.17 -7.42
N LYS A 17 12.71 -10.85 -7.36
CA LYS A 17 13.98 -10.14 -7.58
C LYS A 17 14.84 -9.99 -6.32
N PHE A 18 14.35 -10.41 -5.16
CA PHE A 18 15.13 -10.38 -3.93
C PHE A 18 16.41 -11.20 -4.00
N SER A 19 17.45 -10.72 -3.33
CA SER A 19 18.66 -11.50 -3.07
C SER A 19 18.32 -12.75 -2.25
N PRO A 20 19.18 -13.79 -2.25
CA PRO A 20 19.00 -14.96 -1.39
C PRO A 20 18.83 -14.58 0.09
N ARG A 21 19.48 -13.50 0.53
CA ARG A 21 19.39 -12.96 1.89
C ARG A 21 17.98 -12.46 2.19
N LEU A 22 17.44 -11.54 1.40
CA LEU A 22 16.08 -11.04 1.62
C LEU A 22 15.02 -12.13 1.46
N LYS A 23 15.20 -13.07 0.53
CA LYS A 23 14.32 -14.25 0.41
C LYS A 23 14.30 -15.07 1.69
N ALA A 24 15.45 -15.31 2.31
CA ALA A 24 15.54 -16.03 3.58
C ALA A 24 14.88 -15.28 4.75
N LEU A 25 14.91 -13.94 4.76
CA LEU A 25 14.26 -13.14 5.81
C LEU A 25 12.73 -13.13 5.70
N VAL A 26 12.19 -13.26 4.49
CA VAL A 26 10.74 -13.30 4.23
C VAL A 26 10.18 -14.72 4.31
N ALA A 27 11.02 -15.75 4.15
CA ALA A 27 10.60 -17.15 4.17
C ALA A 27 9.80 -17.50 5.45
N GLY A 28 8.59 -18.01 5.27
CA GLY A 28 7.66 -18.35 6.35
C GLY A 28 6.97 -17.13 6.99
N GLN A 29 7.16 -15.92 6.45
CA GLN A 29 6.54 -14.66 6.85
C GLN A 29 5.93 -13.91 5.65
N GLU A 30 5.64 -14.63 4.56
CA GLU A 30 5.17 -14.07 3.29
C GLU A 30 3.90 -13.24 3.46
N ASP A 31 2.98 -13.69 4.32
CA ASP A 31 1.73 -12.97 4.58
C ASP A 31 1.97 -11.59 5.21
N LEU A 32 2.94 -11.48 6.12
CA LEU A 32 3.30 -10.21 6.77
C LEU A 32 4.09 -9.31 5.80
N TYR A 33 4.93 -9.89 4.95
CA TYR A 33 5.59 -9.16 3.87
C TYR A 33 4.58 -8.58 2.88
N LEU A 34 3.63 -9.39 2.40
CA LEU A 34 2.57 -8.93 1.49
C LEU A 34 1.73 -7.83 2.15
N LEU A 35 1.35 -7.99 3.42
CA LEU A 35 0.64 -6.94 4.16
C LEU A 35 1.49 -5.68 4.32
N GLY A 36 2.79 -5.83 4.55
CA GLY A 36 3.75 -4.72 4.61
C GLY A 36 3.80 -3.91 3.32
N ASN A 37 3.54 -4.51 2.16
CA ASN A 37 3.43 -3.79 0.88
C ASN A 37 2.15 -2.92 0.78
N GLN A 38 1.22 -3.02 1.73
CA GLN A 38 0.17 -2.02 1.91
C GLN A 38 0.64 -0.84 2.76
N GLY A 39 1.79 -0.99 3.42
CA GLY A 39 2.43 0.08 4.18
C GLY A 39 1.51 0.72 5.22
N PRO A 40 1.58 2.05 5.42
CA PRO A 40 0.72 2.73 6.34
C PRO A 40 -0.72 2.90 5.82
N ASP A 41 -1.06 2.36 4.63
CA ASP A 41 -2.39 2.56 4.05
C ASP A 41 -3.50 1.88 4.85
N LEU A 42 -3.17 0.84 5.61
CA LEU A 42 -4.11 0.18 6.51
C LEU A 42 -4.83 1.16 7.45
N PHE A 43 -4.17 2.25 7.86
CA PHE A 43 -4.75 3.25 8.77
C PHE A 43 -5.83 4.11 8.12
N PHE A 44 -5.83 4.25 6.80
CA PHE A 44 -6.91 4.95 6.13
C PHE A 44 -8.21 4.18 6.19
N PHE A 45 -8.18 2.85 6.34
CA PHE A 45 -9.39 2.03 6.45
C PHE A 45 -10.14 2.16 7.77
N GLN A 46 -9.61 2.90 8.76
CA GLN A 46 -10.29 3.12 10.03
C GLN A 46 -11.61 3.89 9.83
N ILE A 47 -12.73 3.16 9.72
CA ILE A 47 -14.05 3.71 9.37
C ILE A 47 -14.45 4.83 10.33
N SER A 48 -14.20 4.65 11.63
CA SER A 48 -14.53 5.65 12.64
C SER A 48 -13.83 6.99 12.41
N LYS A 49 -12.58 6.99 11.94
CA LYS A 49 -11.83 8.22 11.65
C LYS A 49 -12.30 8.86 10.35
N GLN A 50 -12.59 8.06 9.32
CA GLN A 50 -13.16 8.56 8.07
C GLN A 50 -14.51 9.27 8.29
N VAL A 51 -15.42 8.64 9.04
CA VAL A 51 -16.75 9.21 9.35
C VAL A 51 -16.62 10.52 10.11
N LYS A 52 -15.68 10.61 11.06
CA LYS A 52 -15.41 11.82 11.83
C LYS A 52 -14.53 12.84 11.11
N LYS A 53 -14.01 12.52 9.93
CA LYS A 53 -13.03 13.32 9.17
C LYS A 53 -11.77 13.67 9.97
N GLU A 54 -11.35 12.76 10.85
CA GLU A 54 -10.14 12.89 11.64
C GLU A 54 -8.92 12.45 10.80
N LYS A 55 -7.79 13.15 10.96
CA LYS A 55 -6.52 12.69 10.38
C LYS A 55 -6.15 11.35 11.02
N ASN A 56 -5.79 10.37 10.19
CA ASN A 56 -5.29 9.08 10.67
C ASN A 56 -3.76 9.01 10.55
N LEU A 57 -3.17 7.97 11.12
CA LEU A 57 -1.73 7.78 11.12
C LEU A 57 -1.16 7.59 9.71
N GLY A 58 -1.94 7.02 8.78
CA GLY A 58 -1.60 6.92 7.36
C GLY A 58 -1.28 8.29 6.76
N THR A 59 -2.17 9.27 6.94
CA THR A 59 -1.93 10.65 6.50
C THR A 59 -0.65 11.23 7.11
N LEU A 60 -0.47 11.07 8.42
CA LEU A 60 0.71 11.62 9.11
C LEU A 60 2.03 11.06 8.56
N LEU A 61 2.06 9.76 8.25
CA LEU A 61 3.24 9.08 7.73
C LEU A 61 3.50 9.45 6.26
N HIS A 62 2.45 9.60 5.45
CA HIS A 62 2.57 9.99 4.05
C HIS A 62 3.06 11.44 3.86
N ASP A 63 2.82 12.31 4.85
CA ASP A 63 3.23 13.72 4.84
C ASP A 63 4.65 13.94 5.43
N ARG A 64 5.41 12.85 5.68
CA ARG A 64 6.77 12.93 6.24
C ARG A 64 7.76 12.19 5.34
N PRO A 65 9.05 12.58 5.36
CA PRO A 65 10.10 11.81 4.71
C PRO A 65 10.14 10.39 5.26
N PHE A 66 10.40 9.40 4.41
CA PHE A 66 10.55 8.01 4.86
C PHE A 66 11.69 7.85 5.86
N ARG A 67 12.73 8.69 5.75
CA ARG A 67 13.84 8.81 6.73
C ARG A 67 13.32 8.91 8.16
N SER A 68 12.28 9.69 8.42
CA SER A 68 11.75 9.86 9.77
C SER A 68 11.25 8.55 10.38
N LEU A 69 10.65 7.67 9.57
CA LEU A 69 10.24 6.34 10.00
C LEU A 69 11.46 5.44 10.21
N LEU A 70 12.42 5.48 9.29
CA LEU A 70 13.65 4.69 9.39
C LEU A 70 14.42 5.01 10.67
N GLU A 71 14.68 6.28 10.96
CA GLU A 71 15.42 6.73 12.15
C GLU A 71 14.76 6.25 13.45
N ASP A 72 13.44 6.20 13.49
CA ASP A 72 12.72 5.69 14.65
C ASP A 72 12.86 4.17 14.80
N LEU A 73 12.81 3.42 13.69
CA LEU A 73 13.07 1.98 13.68
C LEU A 73 14.52 1.63 14.02
N LYS A 74 15.48 2.48 13.66
CA LYS A 74 16.90 2.28 14.01
C LYS A 74 17.11 2.22 15.51
N LYS A 75 16.37 3.02 16.29
CA LYS A 75 16.43 3.01 17.77
C LYS A 75 16.02 1.67 18.39
N ILE A 76 15.18 0.91 17.70
CA ILE A 76 14.68 -0.40 18.14
C ILE A 76 15.25 -1.55 17.31
N GLN A 77 16.31 -1.30 16.52
CA GLN A 77 16.85 -2.25 15.56
C GLN A 77 17.19 -3.63 16.16
N PRO A 78 17.83 -3.75 17.35
CA PRO A 78 18.17 -5.07 17.88
C PRO A 78 16.92 -5.93 18.14
N HIS A 79 15.82 -5.29 18.52
CA HIS A 79 14.53 -5.93 18.75
C HIS A 79 13.80 -6.25 17.43
N LEU A 80 13.89 -5.36 16.45
CA LEU A 80 13.31 -5.57 15.11
C LEU A 80 13.99 -6.76 14.40
N ALA A 81 15.32 -6.85 14.47
CA ALA A 81 16.10 -7.92 13.86
C ALA A 81 15.79 -9.31 14.44
N GLN A 82 15.37 -9.37 15.71
CA GLN A 82 14.99 -10.62 16.39
C GLN A 82 13.54 -11.03 16.14
N LYS A 83 12.77 -10.26 15.37
CA LYS A 83 11.35 -10.51 15.09
C LYS A 83 11.12 -10.74 13.60
N PRO A 84 11.19 -11.99 13.11
CA PRO A 84 11.05 -12.30 11.68
C PRO A 84 9.80 -11.69 11.04
N GLY A 85 8.64 -11.77 11.71
CA GLY A 85 7.40 -11.18 11.19
C GLY A 85 7.42 -9.65 11.10
N ALA A 86 8.03 -8.96 12.07
CA ALA A 86 8.15 -7.50 12.04
C ALA A 86 9.14 -7.06 10.94
N LEU A 87 10.24 -7.80 10.79
CA LEU A 87 11.22 -7.57 9.74
C LEU A 87 10.61 -7.80 8.35
N ALA A 88 9.89 -8.90 8.14
CA ALA A 88 9.22 -9.18 6.87
C ALA A 88 8.20 -8.08 6.50
N TYR A 89 7.39 -7.64 7.48
CA TYR A 89 6.49 -6.50 7.28
C TYR A 89 7.26 -5.22 6.91
N PHE A 90 8.38 -4.94 7.59
CA PHE A 90 9.21 -3.78 7.32
C PHE A 90 9.81 -3.80 5.90
N LEU A 91 10.28 -4.96 5.43
CA LEU A 91 10.75 -5.11 4.04
C LEU A 91 9.63 -4.83 3.04
N GLY A 92 8.40 -5.26 3.33
CA GLY A 92 7.23 -4.90 2.54
C GLY A 92 6.92 -3.41 2.56
N LEU A 93 7.08 -2.74 3.71
CA LEU A 93 6.88 -1.29 3.84
C LEU A 93 7.91 -0.51 3.01
N CYS A 94 9.15 -0.97 2.93
CA CYS A 94 10.18 -0.36 2.08
C CYS A 94 9.76 -0.40 0.60
N ASN A 95 9.25 -1.54 0.15
CA ASN A 95 8.72 -1.69 -1.21
C ASN A 95 7.54 -0.77 -1.48
N HIS A 96 6.59 -0.70 -0.54
CA HIS A 96 5.43 0.17 -0.66
C HIS A 96 5.86 1.63 -0.80
N PHE A 97 6.75 2.12 0.07
CA PHE A 97 7.30 3.47 -0.03
C PHE A 97 7.97 3.71 -1.39
N PHE A 98 8.80 2.77 -1.85
CA PHE A 98 9.50 2.91 -3.12
C PHE A 98 8.52 3.05 -4.29
N VAL A 99 7.50 2.20 -4.35
CA VAL A 99 6.49 2.23 -5.41
C VAL A 99 5.70 3.55 -5.37
N ASP A 100 5.20 3.93 -4.19
CA ASP A 100 4.42 5.17 -4.01
C ASP A 100 5.23 6.41 -4.40
N ALA A 101 6.46 6.53 -3.89
CA ALA A 101 7.34 7.65 -4.21
C ALA A 101 7.71 7.71 -5.71
N SER A 102 7.71 6.56 -6.40
CA SER A 102 8.00 6.48 -7.84
C SER A 102 6.82 6.89 -8.70
N ILE A 103 5.59 6.49 -8.34
CA ILE A 103 4.42 6.70 -9.21
C ILE A 103 3.65 7.98 -8.89
N HIS A 104 3.64 8.43 -7.63
CA HIS A 104 2.81 9.57 -7.23
C HIS A 104 3.13 10.88 -7.94
N PRO A 105 4.38 11.22 -8.30
CA PRO A 105 4.65 12.39 -9.15
C PRO A 105 3.85 12.36 -10.47
N THR A 106 3.81 11.20 -11.13
CA THR A 106 3.06 11.00 -12.38
C THR A 106 1.55 10.95 -12.15
N VAL A 107 1.07 10.26 -11.10
CA VAL A 107 -0.36 10.26 -10.74
C VAL A 107 -0.84 11.69 -10.50
N ASN A 108 -0.09 12.47 -9.72
CA ASN A 108 -0.43 13.86 -9.38
C ASN A 108 -0.40 14.77 -10.62
N ALA A 109 0.55 14.57 -11.54
CA ALA A 109 0.62 15.35 -12.77
C ALA A 109 -0.50 15.02 -13.77
N LEU A 110 -1.02 13.78 -13.75
CA LEU A 110 -2.06 13.32 -14.68
C LEU A 110 -3.48 13.47 -14.12
N ALA A 111 -3.63 13.68 -12.80
CA ALA A 111 -4.92 13.87 -12.16
C ALA A 111 -5.66 15.11 -12.68
N GLN A 112 -6.95 14.94 -12.98
CA GLN A 112 -7.85 15.98 -13.48
C GLN A 112 -9.13 16.02 -12.64
N PRO A 113 -9.91 17.12 -12.66
CA PRO A 113 -11.14 17.22 -11.88
C PRO A 113 -12.19 16.12 -12.15
N ASP A 114 -12.19 15.55 -13.36
CA ASP A 114 -13.10 14.48 -13.80
C ASP A 114 -12.40 13.11 -13.92
N PHE A 115 -11.12 13.02 -13.58
CA PHE A 115 -10.34 11.78 -13.49
C PHE A 115 -9.19 12.00 -12.51
N ASP A 116 -9.54 11.97 -11.23
CA ASP A 116 -8.68 12.36 -10.13
C ASP A 116 -7.64 11.27 -9.78
N HIS A 117 -6.75 11.61 -8.86
CA HIS A 117 -5.69 10.73 -8.33
C HIS A 117 -6.22 9.33 -8.00
N ILE A 118 -7.40 9.27 -7.39
CA ILE A 118 -8.01 8.03 -6.93
C ILE A 118 -8.56 7.22 -8.10
N SER A 119 -9.20 7.88 -9.05
CA SER A 119 -9.69 7.22 -10.27
C SER A 119 -8.54 6.57 -11.04
N ILE A 120 -7.37 7.23 -11.07
CA ILE A 120 -6.14 6.69 -11.67
C ILE A 120 -5.68 5.44 -10.91
N GLU A 121 -5.58 5.48 -9.58
CA GLU A 121 -5.17 4.32 -8.77
C GLU A 121 -6.16 3.15 -8.87
N GLY A 122 -7.47 3.42 -8.90
CA GLY A 122 -8.50 2.39 -9.06
C GLY A 122 -8.45 1.72 -10.44
N GLU A 123 -8.20 2.49 -11.49
CA GLU A 123 -7.98 1.96 -12.85
C GLU A 123 -6.67 1.17 -12.97
N LEU A 124 -5.64 1.56 -12.21
CA LEU A 124 -4.40 0.77 -12.11
C LEU A 124 -4.68 -0.58 -11.44
N ASP A 125 -5.42 -0.60 -10.31
CA ASP A 125 -5.86 -1.85 -9.68
C ASP A 125 -6.64 -2.75 -10.64
N ARG A 126 -7.59 -2.18 -11.41
CA ARG A 126 -8.35 -2.91 -12.44
C ARG A 126 -7.40 -3.52 -13.49
N TYR A 127 -6.47 -2.71 -13.99
CA TYR A 127 -5.47 -3.14 -14.96
C TYR A 127 -4.60 -4.29 -14.43
N PHE A 128 -4.14 -4.23 -13.18
CA PHE A 128 -3.34 -5.31 -12.59
C PHE A 128 -4.12 -6.61 -12.41
N ILE A 129 -5.42 -6.55 -12.10
CA ILE A 129 -6.29 -7.74 -12.06
C ILE A 129 -6.34 -8.40 -13.44
N GLU A 130 -6.64 -7.62 -14.48
CA GLU A 130 -6.75 -8.10 -15.86
C GLU A 130 -5.42 -8.60 -16.43
N LYS A 131 -4.33 -7.84 -16.24
CA LYS A 131 -2.96 -8.19 -16.65
C LYS A 131 -2.54 -9.55 -16.08
N ASN A 132 -2.99 -9.88 -14.87
CA ASN A 132 -2.72 -11.16 -14.21
C ASN A 132 -3.75 -12.25 -14.52
N GLY A 133 -4.56 -12.08 -15.58
CA GLY A 133 -5.53 -13.08 -16.06
C GLY A 133 -6.67 -13.36 -15.09
N ARG A 134 -6.99 -12.41 -14.19
CA ARG A 134 -8.05 -12.59 -13.18
C ARG A 134 -9.34 -11.94 -13.67
N ASP A 135 -10.46 -12.63 -13.44
CA ASP A 135 -11.80 -12.09 -13.69
C ASP A 135 -12.17 -11.06 -12.62
N LEU A 136 -12.54 -9.84 -13.05
CA LEU A 136 -12.98 -8.75 -12.17
C LEU A 136 -14.17 -9.15 -11.29
N ASN A 137 -15.12 -9.94 -11.82
CA ASN A 137 -16.33 -10.33 -11.09
C ASN A 137 -16.02 -11.38 -10.00
N GLY A 138 -15.09 -12.28 -10.29
CA GLY A 138 -14.60 -13.33 -9.40
C GLY A 138 -13.52 -12.89 -8.42
N PHE A 139 -12.75 -11.83 -8.71
CA PHE A 139 -11.56 -11.45 -7.95
C PHE A 139 -11.91 -10.93 -6.55
N ARG A 140 -11.52 -11.65 -5.49
CA ARG A 140 -11.86 -11.30 -4.11
C ARG A 140 -10.74 -10.51 -3.41
N GLN A 141 -10.82 -9.18 -3.44
CA GLN A 141 -9.85 -8.29 -2.75
C GLN A 141 -9.71 -8.63 -1.26
N SER A 142 -10.83 -8.93 -0.58
CA SER A 142 -10.85 -9.32 0.84
C SER A 142 -10.11 -10.63 1.17
N LYS A 143 -9.74 -11.42 0.16
CA LYS A 143 -9.02 -12.70 0.30
C LYS A 143 -7.55 -12.63 -0.11
N LEU A 144 -7.02 -11.46 -0.46
CA LEU A 144 -5.61 -11.32 -0.82
C LEU A 144 -4.67 -11.50 0.37
N PHE A 145 -5.17 -11.24 1.58
CA PHE A 145 -4.41 -11.20 2.82
C PHE A 145 -4.90 -12.27 3.80
N ALA A 146 -3.99 -12.71 4.68
CA ALA A 146 -4.25 -13.73 5.67
C ALA A 146 -5.43 -13.36 6.61
N PRO A 147 -6.15 -14.35 7.14
CA PRO A 147 -7.30 -14.10 8.03
C PRO A 147 -6.88 -13.46 9.36
N SER A 148 -5.64 -13.63 9.80
CA SER A 148 -5.10 -13.05 11.03
C SER A 148 -3.60 -12.83 10.92
N TYR A 149 -3.09 -11.94 11.76
CA TYR A 149 -1.67 -11.57 11.83
C TYR A 149 -1.24 -11.46 13.29
N ASP A 150 0.05 -11.65 13.57
CA ASP A 150 0.62 -11.15 14.82
C ASP A 150 0.62 -9.62 14.78
N LEU A 151 -0.32 -9.02 15.53
CA LEU A 151 -0.47 -7.57 15.59
C LEU A 151 0.79 -6.88 16.13
N ARG A 152 1.60 -7.58 16.94
CA ARG A 152 2.84 -7.02 17.49
C ARG A 152 3.90 -6.82 16.41
N ALA A 153 3.90 -7.63 15.37
CA ALA A 153 4.82 -7.47 14.24
C ALA A 153 4.60 -6.11 13.57
N ILE A 154 3.34 -5.78 13.28
CA ILE A 154 2.92 -4.54 12.63
C ILE A 154 3.06 -3.35 13.60
N TRP A 155 2.61 -3.52 14.85
CA TRP A 155 2.72 -2.48 15.87
C TRP A 155 4.16 -2.06 16.13
N THR A 156 5.11 -3.00 16.10
CA THR A 156 6.55 -2.70 16.26
C THR A 156 7.02 -1.61 15.29
N ILE A 157 6.43 -1.54 14.09
CA ILE A 157 6.79 -0.59 13.04
C ILE A 157 6.26 0.81 13.29
N TYR A 158 5.09 0.93 13.91
CA TYR A 158 4.37 2.21 14.03
C TYR A 158 4.28 2.76 15.46
N GLN A 159 4.76 2.02 16.46
CA GLN A 159 4.63 2.38 17.89
C GLN A 159 5.22 3.75 18.24
N GLY A 160 6.36 4.13 17.65
CA GLY A 160 6.99 5.42 17.94
C GLY A 160 6.27 6.62 17.31
N PHE A 161 5.30 6.35 16.43
CA PHE A 161 4.35 7.33 15.92
C PHE A 161 3.02 7.33 16.69
N GLY A 162 2.98 6.70 17.88
CA GLY A 162 1.82 6.66 18.76
C GLY A 162 0.77 5.62 18.39
N ALA A 163 1.08 4.67 17.49
CA ALA A 163 0.15 3.59 17.18
C ALA A 163 -0.03 2.64 18.37
N THR A 164 -1.27 2.26 18.64
CA THR A 164 -1.58 1.21 19.63
C THR A 164 -1.90 -0.12 18.92
N LEU A 165 -1.83 -1.24 19.64
CA LEU A 165 -2.33 -2.52 19.13
C LEU A 165 -3.81 -2.45 18.72
N SER A 166 -4.62 -1.63 19.42
CA SER A 166 -6.02 -1.39 19.06
C SER A 166 -6.15 -0.71 17.70
N ASP A 167 -5.27 0.24 17.39
CA ASP A 167 -5.26 0.90 16.08
C ASP A 167 -4.95 -0.09 14.96
N ILE A 168 -3.96 -0.97 15.16
CA ILE A 168 -3.63 -2.02 14.18
C ILE A 168 -4.82 -2.96 13.98
N GLN A 169 -5.40 -3.47 15.08
CA GLN A 169 -6.53 -4.39 15.02
C GLN A 169 -7.74 -3.79 14.29
N LYS A 170 -8.11 -2.54 14.64
CA LYS A 170 -9.21 -1.82 14.00
C LYS A 170 -8.94 -1.62 12.51
N SER A 171 -7.74 -1.20 12.15
CA SER A 171 -7.34 -0.97 10.76
C SER A 171 -7.47 -2.24 9.91
N LEU A 172 -6.97 -3.39 10.40
CA LEU A 172 -7.06 -4.66 9.66
C LEU A 172 -8.49 -5.20 9.55
N ARG A 173 -9.27 -5.09 10.62
CA ARG A 173 -10.68 -5.49 10.63
C ARG A 173 -11.48 -4.65 9.64
N ASP A 174 -11.30 -3.34 9.71
CA ASP A 174 -12.04 -2.41 8.87
C ASP A 174 -11.58 -2.50 7.41
N LEU A 175 -10.28 -2.72 7.14
CA LEU A 175 -9.76 -3.03 5.80
C LEU A 175 -10.45 -4.24 5.19
N LYS A 176 -10.55 -5.35 5.93
CA LYS A 176 -11.24 -6.56 5.46
C LYS A 176 -12.73 -6.31 5.20
N LEU A 177 -13.38 -5.54 6.07
CA LEU A 177 -14.78 -5.18 5.93
C LEU A 177 -15.01 -4.31 4.68
N VAL A 178 -14.24 -3.24 4.52
CA VAL A 178 -14.28 -2.32 3.38
C VAL A 178 -14.00 -3.10 2.10
N LYS A 179 -12.91 -3.88 2.02
CA LYS A 179 -12.57 -4.66 0.81
C LYS A 179 -13.54 -5.81 0.52
N LYS A 180 -14.40 -6.19 1.46
CA LYS A 180 -15.52 -7.11 1.23
C LYS A 180 -16.77 -6.39 0.71
N ILE A 181 -17.04 -5.17 1.19
CA ILE A 181 -18.19 -4.35 0.78
C ILE A 181 -17.94 -3.72 -0.59
N PHE A 182 -16.77 -3.11 -0.79
CA PHE A 182 -16.39 -2.37 -2.00
C PHE A 182 -15.82 -3.27 -3.07
N GLN A 183 -16.57 -4.33 -3.38
CA GLN A 183 -16.17 -5.32 -4.36
C GLN A 183 -17.35 -5.73 -5.26
N PRO A 184 -17.79 -4.84 -6.16
CA PRO A 184 -18.89 -5.13 -7.07
C PRO A 184 -18.52 -6.31 -7.98
N ARG A 185 -19.52 -7.12 -8.34
CA ARG A 185 -19.41 -8.25 -9.27
C ARG A 185 -19.99 -7.90 -10.63
N GLY A 186 -19.73 -6.67 -11.06
CA GLY A 186 -20.17 -6.15 -12.34
C GLY A 186 -20.78 -4.74 -12.26
N PRO A 187 -21.00 -4.10 -13.41
CA PRO A 187 -21.27 -2.66 -13.50
C PRO A 187 -22.57 -2.23 -12.80
N TRP A 188 -23.57 -3.11 -12.72
CA TRP A 188 -24.82 -2.80 -12.05
C TRP A 188 -24.68 -2.74 -10.53
N GLN A 189 -23.94 -3.68 -9.94
CA GLN A 189 -23.66 -3.66 -8.49
C GLN A 189 -22.81 -2.45 -8.11
N GLU A 190 -21.84 -2.09 -8.95
CA GLU A 190 -21.03 -0.88 -8.78
C GLU A 190 -21.91 0.38 -8.75
N LYS A 191 -22.81 0.54 -9.73
CA LYS A 191 -23.75 1.68 -9.78
C LYS A 191 -24.62 1.78 -8.54
N ILE A 192 -25.15 0.65 -8.04
CA ILE A 192 -25.95 0.64 -6.81
C ILE A 192 -25.13 1.10 -5.62
N LEU A 193 -23.93 0.55 -5.45
CA LEU A 193 -23.08 0.87 -4.31
C LEU A 193 -22.65 2.34 -4.32
N LEU A 194 -22.24 2.86 -5.48
CA LEU A 194 -21.94 4.28 -5.66
C LEU A 194 -23.16 5.17 -5.37
N GLY A 195 -24.35 4.75 -5.83
CA GLY A 195 -25.61 5.45 -5.55
C GLY A 195 -25.92 5.52 -4.04
N LEU A 196 -25.78 4.40 -3.33
CA LEU A 196 -25.97 4.35 -1.88
C LEU A 196 -24.97 5.24 -1.15
N LEU A 197 -23.68 5.19 -1.53
CA LEU A 197 -22.65 6.03 -0.94
C LEU A 197 -22.94 7.53 -1.11
N ARG A 198 -23.40 7.95 -2.30
CA ARG A 198 -23.80 9.35 -2.54
C ARG A 198 -25.00 9.74 -1.67
N LEU A 199 -25.97 8.85 -1.50
CA LEU A 199 -27.15 9.08 -0.66
C LEU A 199 -26.77 9.33 0.81
N VAL A 200 -25.81 8.57 1.35
CA VAL A 200 -25.30 8.76 2.71
C VAL A 200 -24.13 9.76 2.80
N LYS A 201 -23.77 10.44 1.70
CA LYS A 201 -22.64 11.40 1.61
C LYS A 201 -21.30 10.81 2.04
N MET A 202 -21.10 9.52 1.80
CA MET A 202 -19.86 8.78 2.08
C MET A 202 -19.09 8.39 0.80
N ASP A 203 -19.55 8.85 -0.36
CA ASP A 203 -18.91 8.65 -1.66
C ASP A 203 -17.48 9.18 -1.70
N LYS A 204 -17.23 10.37 -1.13
CA LYS A 204 -15.86 10.92 -1.04
C LYS A 204 -14.94 10.14 -0.09
N ALA A 205 -15.50 9.43 0.89
CA ALA A 205 -14.74 8.67 1.88
C ALA A 205 -14.44 7.25 1.39
N PHE A 206 -15.43 6.59 0.76
CA PHE A 206 -15.36 5.17 0.43
C PHE A 206 -15.58 4.81 -1.04
N GLY A 207 -16.08 5.71 -1.89
CA GLY A 207 -16.27 5.43 -3.34
C GLY A 207 -14.96 5.01 -4.02
N ASN A 208 -13.87 5.47 -3.44
CA ASN A 208 -12.48 5.30 -3.82
C ASN A 208 -11.91 3.90 -3.53
N GLN A 209 -12.68 3.06 -2.83
CA GLN A 209 -12.27 1.70 -2.45
C GLN A 209 -12.68 0.65 -3.48
N LEU A 210 -13.33 1.08 -4.56
CA LEU A 210 -13.87 0.26 -5.62
C LEU A 210 -12.85 0.09 -6.74
N VAL A 211 -12.75 -1.14 -7.22
CA VAL A 211 -12.15 -1.40 -8.54
C VAL A 211 -13.24 -1.17 -9.59
N PRO A 212 -13.07 -0.23 -10.53
CA PRO A 212 -14.03 0.02 -11.60
C PRO A 212 -14.33 -1.28 -12.38
N GLN A 213 -15.59 -1.50 -12.74
CA GLN A 213 -15.98 -2.68 -13.53
C GLN A 213 -16.01 -2.40 -15.03
N VAL A 214 -15.89 -1.13 -15.42
CA VAL A 214 -15.82 -0.68 -16.81
C VAL A 214 -14.60 0.23 -16.93
N PRO A 215 -13.71 0.00 -17.91
CA PRO A 215 -12.54 0.83 -18.13
C PRO A 215 -12.95 2.28 -18.42
N ASN A 216 -12.34 3.23 -17.71
CA ASN A 216 -12.39 4.63 -18.10
C ASN A 216 -11.49 4.86 -19.34
N PRO A 217 -11.97 5.50 -20.43
CA PRO A 217 -11.14 5.78 -21.60
C PRO A 217 -9.86 6.57 -21.31
N LYS A 218 -9.88 7.43 -20.27
CA LYS A 218 -8.67 8.18 -19.85
C LYS A 218 -7.60 7.29 -19.22
N ALA A 219 -7.99 6.10 -18.73
CA ALA A 219 -7.09 5.17 -18.07
C ALA A 219 -6.02 4.60 -19.00
N GLU A 220 -6.26 4.53 -20.30
CA GLU A 220 -5.27 4.01 -21.26
C GLU A 220 -3.96 4.81 -21.18
N LYS A 221 -4.07 6.15 -21.24
CA LYS A 221 -2.90 7.05 -21.17
C LYS A 221 -2.24 7.00 -19.80
N THR A 222 -3.02 7.00 -18.72
CA THR A 222 -2.45 6.99 -17.36
C THR A 222 -1.79 5.65 -17.05
N ASN A 223 -2.43 4.53 -17.39
CA ASN A 223 -1.85 3.20 -17.18
C ASN A 223 -0.60 3.01 -18.02
N GLN A 224 -0.55 3.50 -19.28
CA GLN A 224 0.67 3.45 -20.07
C GLN A 224 1.83 4.22 -19.41
N ALA A 225 1.56 5.44 -18.93
CA ALA A 225 2.57 6.26 -18.26
C ALA A 225 3.07 5.62 -16.95
N LEU A 226 2.14 5.07 -16.15
CA LEU A 226 2.48 4.40 -14.89
C LEU A 226 3.22 3.08 -15.15
N MET A 227 2.82 2.29 -16.14
CA MET A 227 3.50 1.04 -16.47
C MET A 227 4.92 1.24 -16.97
N THR A 228 5.20 2.34 -17.66
CA THR A 228 6.58 2.69 -18.06
C THR A 228 7.51 2.81 -16.84
N ILE A 229 6.99 3.29 -15.71
CA ILE A 229 7.73 3.37 -14.44
C ILE A 229 7.75 1.98 -13.76
N LEU A 230 6.59 1.33 -13.70
CA LEU A 230 6.43 0.07 -12.97
C LEU A 230 7.15 -1.12 -13.61
N ASP A 231 7.50 -1.06 -14.89
CA ASP A 231 8.22 -2.15 -15.57
C ASP A 231 9.64 -2.37 -15.01
N SER A 232 10.33 -1.32 -14.55
CA SER A 232 11.63 -1.44 -13.87
C SER A 232 11.53 -1.54 -12.34
N CYS A 233 10.38 -1.13 -11.76
CA CYS A 233 10.17 -1.10 -10.32
C CYS A 233 10.52 -2.41 -9.59
N PRO A 234 10.17 -3.63 -10.06
CA PRO A 234 10.50 -4.85 -9.33
C PRO A 234 11.98 -5.00 -8.98
N GLN A 235 12.85 -4.68 -9.94
CA GLN A 235 14.29 -4.82 -9.77
C GLN A 235 14.88 -3.69 -8.92
N GLU A 236 14.40 -2.46 -9.09
CA GLU A 236 14.88 -1.30 -8.36
C GLU A 236 14.40 -1.28 -6.91
N ALA A 237 13.15 -1.62 -6.66
CA ALA A 237 12.59 -1.75 -5.31
C ALA A 237 13.32 -2.85 -4.51
N ALA A 238 13.64 -3.99 -5.14
CA ALA A 238 14.43 -5.05 -4.49
C ALA A 238 15.81 -4.55 -4.04
N LYS A 239 16.50 -3.76 -4.88
CA LYS A 239 17.79 -3.15 -4.55
C LYS A 239 17.65 -2.09 -3.46
N PHE A 240 16.62 -1.25 -3.55
CA PHE A 240 16.33 -0.25 -2.52
C PHE A 240 16.10 -0.91 -1.16
N THR A 241 15.25 -1.94 -1.09
CA THR A 241 14.95 -2.69 0.13
C THR A 241 16.19 -3.38 0.70
N GLU A 242 17.08 -3.90 -0.15
CA GLU A 242 18.40 -4.41 0.28
C GLU A 242 19.26 -3.32 0.92
N SER A 243 19.34 -2.13 0.31
CA SER A 243 20.09 -1.00 0.85
C SER A 243 19.53 -0.53 2.20
N ILE A 244 18.20 -0.49 2.35
CA ILE A 244 17.58 -0.15 3.64
C ILE A 244 17.85 -1.21 4.70
N TYR A 245 17.77 -2.50 4.34
CA TYR A 245 18.14 -3.59 5.24
C TYR A 245 19.60 -3.48 5.69
N LEU A 246 20.52 -3.27 4.75
CA LEU A 246 21.95 -3.07 5.03
C LEU A 246 22.22 -1.85 5.91
N TRP A 247 21.54 -0.72 5.66
CA TRP A 247 21.62 0.43 6.57
C TRP A 247 21.13 0.07 7.98
N LEU A 248 20.02 -0.67 8.08
CA LEU A 248 19.45 -1.06 9.36
C LEU A 248 20.43 -1.98 10.13
N THR A 249 21.05 -2.97 9.49
CA THR A 249 21.83 -4.01 10.18
C THR A 249 23.35 -3.81 10.17
N GLU A 250 23.88 -3.08 9.20
CA GLU A 250 25.32 -2.98 8.91
C GLU A 250 25.79 -1.52 8.78
N ASP A 251 24.95 -0.54 9.13
CA ASP A 251 25.26 0.90 9.10
C ASP A 251 25.75 1.42 7.73
N SER A 252 25.34 0.76 6.65
CA SER A 252 25.57 1.22 5.27
C SER A 252 24.84 2.53 4.97
N PRO A 253 25.29 3.40 4.05
CA PRO A 253 24.60 4.66 3.75
C PRO A 253 23.15 4.48 3.27
N LEU A 254 22.27 5.43 3.65
CA LEU A 254 20.91 5.49 3.13
C LEU A 254 20.88 6.06 1.70
N PRO A 255 20.03 5.53 0.80
CA PRO A 255 19.76 6.16 -0.50
C PRO A 255 19.05 7.50 -0.34
N ASP A 256 19.34 8.49 -1.18
CA ASP A 256 18.70 9.83 -1.17
C ASP A 256 17.17 9.78 -1.29
N LEU A 257 16.62 8.70 -1.88
CA LEU A 257 15.17 8.53 -2.05
C LEU A 257 14.42 8.59 -0.72
N VAL A 258 15.04 8.20 0.40
CA VAL A 258 14.38 8.21 1.72
C VAL A 258 14.06 9.61 2.25
N ASP A 259 14.64 10.65 1.64
CA ASP A 259 14.35 12.05 1.96
C ASP A 259 13.06 12.55 1.31
N LEU A 260 12.42 11.72 0.45
CA LEU A 260 11.09 11.98 -0.07
C LEU A 260 10.01 11.50 0.90
N ASP A 261 8.87 12.18 0.85
CA ASP A 261 7.62 11.64 1.37
C ASP A 261 7.03 10.58 0.42
N PHE A 262 5.94 9.93 0.83
CA PHE A 262 5.31 8.87 0.03
C PHE A 262 4.72 9.43 -1.27
N ASN A 263 4.52 10.75 -1.39
CA ASN A 263 4.05 11.40 -2.62
C ASN A 263 5.20 11.76 -3.58
N GLY A 264 6.44 11.36 -3.28
CA GLY A 264 7.62 11.66 -4.09
C GLY A 264 8.10 13.10 -3.97
N ARG A 265 7.77 13.80 -2.88
CA ARG A 265 8.12 15.22 -2.65
C ARG A 265 9.22 15.34 -1.61
N LYS A 266 10.19 16.24 -1.87
CA LYS A 266 11.10 16.71 -0.82
C LYS A 266 10.33 17.63 0.13
N GLN A 267 10.51 17.41 1.43
CA GLN A 267 9.92 18.21 2.50
C GLN A 267 10.86 19.33 2.94
#